data_AF-A0A9P7F0U6-F1
#
_entry.id   AF-A0A9P7F0U6-F1
#
_cell.length_a   1.000
_cell.length_b   1.000
_cell.length_c   1.000
_cell.angle_alpha   90.00
_cell.angle_beta   90.00
_cell.angle_gamma   90.00
#
_symmetry.space_group_name_H-M   'P 1'
#
loop_
_entity.id
_entity.type
_entity.pdbx_description
1 polymer ?
#
loop_
_entity_poly.entity_id
_entity_poly.type
_entity_poly.pdbx_seq_one_letter_code
_entity_poly.pdbx_strand_id
1 'polypeptide(L)'
;MGLTLVSISWLSSAGYVVLFCENLCKIFDAKKKLLGEIPVNKGLYCIKGPKRPFMGAAKANKVLTMCDAHARLGHIAPDSIK
;
A
#
# COMPACT_ATOMS: atom_id res chain seq x y z
N MET A 1 12.35 7.68 4.91
CA MET A 1 11.52 6.51 4.56
C MET A 1 10.46 6.97 3.57
N GLY A 2 10.29 6.28 2.44
CA GLY A 2 9.23 6.60 1.47
C GLY A 2 7.97 5.81 1.80
N LEU A 3 6.82 6.47 1.85
CA LEU A 3 5.52 5.82 1.96
C LEU A 3 4.96 5.64 0.55
N THR A 4 4.63 4.40 0.17
CA THR A 4 3.94 4.13 -1.09
C THR A 4 2.45 4.05 -0.82
N LEU A 5 1.71 5.01 -1.37
CA LEU A 5 0.26 5.01 -1.29
C LEU A 5 -0.32 4.24 -2.48
N VAL A 6 -1.10 3.20 -2.21
CA VAL A 6 -1.75 2.38 -3.24
C VAL A 6 -3.23 2.70 -3.25
N SER A 7 -3.75 3.13 -4.40
CA SER A 7 -5.18 3.37 -4.56
C SER A 7 -5.92 2.05 -4.80
N ILE A 8 -6.90 1.73 -3.94
CA ILE A 8 -7.74 0.54 -4.09
C ILE A 8 -8.59 0.63 -5.37
N SER A 9 -9.03 1.83 -5.76
CA SER A 9 -9.82 1.99 -6.99
C SER A 9 -9.00 1.63 -8.23
N TRP A 10 -7.70 1.91 -8.24
CA TRP A 10 -6.82 1.51 -9.34
C TRP A 10 -6.59 0.00 -9.38
N LEU A 11 -6.37 -0.63 -8.23
CA LEU A 11 -6.27 -2.08 -8.14
C LEU A 11 -7.54 -2.75 -8.68
N SER A 12 -8.70 -2.27 -8.23
CA SER A 12 -10.00 -2.77 -8.67
C SER A 12 -10.21 -2.59 -10.18
N SER A 13 -9.93 -1.41 -10.73
CA SER A 13 -10.06 -1.16 -12.18
C SER A 13 -9.10 -1.99 -13.02
N ALA A 14 -7.93 -2.33 -12.49
CA ALA A 14 -6.95 -3.20 -13.14
C ALA A 14 -7.28 -4.71 -12.97
N GLY A 15 -8.39 -5.05 -12.31
CA GLY A 15 -8.84 -6.43 -12.09
C GLY A 15 -8.15 -7.16 -10.94
N TYR A 16 -7.39 -6.45 -10.10
CA TYR A 16 -6.77 -7.04 -8.92
C TYR A 16 -7.80 -7.25 -7.81
N VAL A 17 -7.58 -8.27 -7.00
CA VAL A 17 -8.40 -8.54 -5.81
C VAL A 17 -7.55 -8.33 -4.56
N VAL A 18 -8.11 -7.60 -3.60
CA VAL A 18 -7.48 -7.41 -2.27
C VAL A 18 -8.37 -8.07 -1.22
N LEU A 19 -7.78 -8.99 -0.44
CA LEU A 19 -8.47 -9.69 0.64
C LEU A 19 -7.84 -9.35 1.98
N PHE A 20 -8.65 -8.88 2.92
CA PHE A 20 -8.26 -8.67 4.31
C PHE A 20 -8.80 -9.81 5.17
N CYS A 21 -7.93 -10.65 5.69
CA CYS A 21 -8.30 -11.79 6.53
C CYS A 21 -7.14 -12.15 7.46
N GLU A 22 -7.42 -12.64 8.67
CA GLU A 22 -6.39 -13.17 9.61
C GLU A 22 -5.20 -12.22 9.83
N ASN A 23 -5.44 -10.91 9.96
CA ASN A 23 -4.39 -9.88 10.09
C ASN A 23 -3.40 -9.84 8.90
N LEU A 24 -3.83 -10.30 7.72
CA LEU A 24 -3.10 -10.25 6.46
C LEU A 24 -3.92 -9.49 5.42
N CYS A 25 -3.23 -8.71 4.60
CA CYS A 25 -3.73 -8.17 3.35
C CYS A 25 -3.10 -8.95 2.21
N LYS A 26 -3.92 -9.69 1.46
CA LYS A 26 -3.50 -10.51 0.33
C LYS A 26 -3.90 -9.83 -0.96
N ILE A 27 -2.96 -9.71 -1.90
CA ILE A 27 -3.19 -9.11 -3.21
C ILE A 27 -3.13 -10.22 -4.26
N PHE A 28 -4.15 -10.33 -5.08
CA PHE A 28 -4.24 -11.27 -6.18
C PHE A 28 -4.30 -10.51 -7.52
N ASP A 29 -3.73 -11.12 -8.56
CA ASP A 29 -3.89 -10.62 -9.93
C ASP A 29 -5.28 -10.93 -10.51
N ALA A 30 -5.54 -10.45 -11.73
CA ALA A 30 -6.78 -10.70 -12.45
C ALA A 30 -7.06 -12.20 -12.73
N LYS A 31 -6.06 -13.06 -12.63
CA LYS A 31 -6.18 -14.52 -12.76
C LYS A 31 -6.32 -15.20 -11.40
N LYS A 32 -6.56 -14.44 -10.32
CA LYS A 32 -6.65 -14.92 -8.93
C LYS A 32 -5.36 -15.56 -8.41
N LYS A 33 -4.22 -15.28 -9.03
CA LYS A 33 -2.91 -15.71 -8.53
C LYS A 33 -2.48 -14.76 -7.41
N LEU A 34 -2.05 -15.31 -6.28
CA LEU A 34 -1.50 -14.54 -5.18
C LEU A 34 -0.19 -13.86 -5.60
N LEU A 35 -0.14 -12.53 -5.47
CA LEU A 35 1.02 -11.70 -5.79
C LEU A 35 1.81 -11.30 -4.55
N GLY A 36 1.16 -11.19 -3.40
CA GLY A 36 1.82 -10.84 -2.17
C GLY A 36 0.89 -10.81 -0.97
N GLU A 37 1.49 -10.91 0.20
CA GLU A 37 0.84 -10.84 1.50
C GLU A 37 1.52 -9.76 2.34
N ILE A 38 0.72 -8.93 3.00
CA ILE A 38 1.18 -7.83 3.84
C ILE A 38 0.60 -8.07 5.23
N PRO A 39 1.43 -8.39 6.24
CA PRO A 39 0.95 -8.53 7.61
C PRO A 39 0.63 -7.18 8.24
N VAL A 40 -0.35 -7.17 9.14
CA VAL A 40 -0.60 -6.05 10.04
C VAL A 40 0.61 -5.88 10.96
N ASN A 41 1.13 -4.67 11.04
CA ASN A 41 2.15 -4.26 11.99
C ASN A 41 1.72 -2.93 12.63
N LYS A 42 1.56 -2.91 13.96
CA LYS A 42 1.08 -1.73 14.71
C LYS A 42 -0.25 -1.15 14.17
N GLY A 43 -1.17 -2.02 13.77
CA GLY A 43 -2.48 -1.62 13.23
C GLY A 43 -2.47 -1.17 11.77
N LEU A 44 -1.33 -1.26 11.07
CA LEU A 44 -1.19 -0.85 9.68
C LEU A 44 -0.63 -1.96 8.79
N TYR A 45 -1.08 -1.99 7.53
CA TYR A 45 -0.50 -2.85 6.50
C TYR A 45 0.68 -2.14 5.83
N CYS A 46 1.90 -2.45 6.26
CA CYS A 46 3.11 -1.77 5.81
C CYS A 46 3.82 -2.56 4.72
N ILE A 47 3.84 -2.03 3.49
CA ILE A 47 4.70 -2.53 2.42
C ILE A 47 6.10 -1.95 2.62
N LYS A 48 7.06 -2.80 2.98
CA LYS A 48 8.48 -2.42 2.95
C LYS A 48 8.93 -2.45 1.48
N GLY A 49 9.14 -1.29 0.89
CA GLY A 49 9.73 -1.21 -0.45
C GLY A 49 11.11 -1.88 -0.47
N PRO A 50 11.52 -2.52 -1.58
CA PRO A 50 12.88 -2.99 -1.73
C PRO A 50 13.87 -1.81 -1.61
N LYS A 51 15.05 -2.03 -1.02
CA LYS A 51 16.15 -1.03 -0.93
C LYS A 51 16.56 -0.47 -2.30
N ARG A 52 16.17 -1.14 -3.40
CA ARG A 52 16.35 -0.71 -4.77
C ARG A 52 14.97 -0.57 -5.40
N PRO A 53 14.61 0.59 -5.98
CA PRO A 53 13.34 0.73 -6.68
C PRO A 53 13.26 -0.32 -7.79
N PHE A 54 12.17 -1.11 -7.78
CA PHE A 54 11.88 -2.03 -8.86
C PHE A 54 11.71 -1.21 -10.15
N MET A 55 12.34 -1.62 -11.26
CA MET A 55 12.42 -0.84 -12.50
C MET A 55 11.03 -0.57 -13.15
N GLY A 56 9.99 -1.28 -12.67
CA GLY A 56 8.58 -1.09 -13.04
C GLY A 56 7.71 -0.42 -11.97
N ALA A 57 8.28 0.05 -10.85
CA ALA A 57 7.56 0.94 -9.94
C ALA A 57 7.28 2.23 -10.72
N ALA A 58 6.02 2.46 -11.08
CA ALA A 58 5.60 3.69 -11.73
C ALA A 58 6.26 4.87 -11.01
N LYS A 59 7.00 5.71 -11.75
CA LYS A 59 7.62 6.92 -11.20
C LYS A 59 6.60 7.58 -10.28
N ALA A 60 6.95 7.77 -9.01
CA ALA A 60 6.07 8.44 -8.07
C ALA A 60 5.71 9.79 -8.68
N ASN A 61 4.48 9.92 -9.18
CA ASN A 61 4.07 11.09 -9.96
C ASN A 61 4.01 12.34 -9.08
N LYS A 62 4.00 12.14 -7.75
CA LYS A 62 4.04 13.18 -6.74
C LYS A 62 4.75 12.66 -5.49
N VAL A 63 5.75 13.39 -5.01
CA VAL A 63 6.30 13.20 -3.67
C VAL A 63 5.27 13.80 -2.69
N LEU A 64 4.73 12.98 -1.81
CA LEU A 64 3.82 13.45 -0.76
C LEU A 64 4.62 13.74 0.51
N THR A 65 4.35 14.90 1.11
CA THR A 65 4.82 15.17 2.47
C THR A 65 4.03 14.33 3.48
N MET A 66 4.53 14.19 4.71
CA MET A 66 3.76 13.52 5.76
C MET A 66 2.43 14.23 6.06
N CYS A 67 2.39 15.57 5.96
CA CYS A 67 1.14 16.33 6.07
C CYS A 67 0.16 16.00 4.93
N ASP A 68 0.64 15.87 3.69
CA ASP A 68 -0.21 15.47 2.56
C ASP A 68 -0.75 14.05 2.76
N ALA A 69 0.07 13.15 3.28
CA ALA A 69 -0.35 11.80 3.61
C ALA A 69 -1.43 11.83 4.70
N HIS A 70 -1.20 12.56 5.80
CA HIS A 70 -2.16 12.69 6.89
C HIS A 70 -3.51 13.29 6.43
N ALA A 71 -3.48 14.39 5.66
CA ALA A 71 -4.68 15.04 5.14
C ALA A 71 -5.47 14.15 4.15
N ARG A 72 -4.77 13.35 3.34
CA ARG A 72 -5.42 12.41 2.40
C ARG A 72 -5.90 11.13 3.07
N LEU A 73 -5.23 10.74 4.16
CA LEU A 73 -5.49 9.48 4.83
C LEU A 73 -6.52 9.63 5.96
N GLY A 74 -6.69 10.84 6.54
CA GLY A 74 -7.79 11.32 7.41
C GLY A 74 -8.09 10.52 8.70
N HIS A 75 -7.73 9.25 8.71
CA HIS A 75 -7.99 8.19 9.66
C HIS A 75 -6.71 7.57 10.20
N ILE A 76 -5.54 8.04 9.73
CA ILE A 76 -4.24 7.62 10.27
C ILE A 76 -3.75 8.75 11.17
N ALA A 77 -3.88 8.53 12.49
CA ALA A 77 -3.32 9.45 13.47
C ALA A 77 -1.80 9.60 13.23
N PRO A 78 -1.22 10.80 13.43
CA PRO A 78 0.21 11.02 13.23
C PRO A 78 1.07 10.01 14.00
N ASP A 79 0.65 9.62 15.20
CA ASP A 79 1.33 8.65 16.07
C ASP A 79 1.39 7.21 15.52
N SER A 80 0.54 6.88 14.55
CA SER A 80 0.55 5.59 13.85
C SER A 80 1.67 5.52 12.80
N ILE A 81 2.25 6.66 12.40
CA ILE A 81 3.35 6.76 11.44
C ILE A 81 4.65 6.99 12.23
N LYS A 82 5.32 5.90 12.62
CA LYS A 82 6.66 5.92 13.27
C LYS A 82 7.75 5.34 12.37
#